data_AF-A0AB74BJ50-F1
#
_entry.id   AF-A0AB74BJ50-F1
#
_cell.length_a   1.000
_cell.length_b   1.000
_cell.length_c   1.000
_cell.angle_alpha   90.00
_cell.angle_beta   90.00
_cell.angle_gamma   90.00
#
_symmetry.space_group_name_H-M   'P 1'
#
loop_
_entity.id
_entity.type
_entity.pdbx_description
1 polymer ?
#
loop_
_entity_poly.entity_id
_entity_poly.type
_entity_poly.pdbx_seq_one_letter_code
_entity_poly.pdbx_strand_id
1 'polypeptide(L)'
;MDANTWVSMREINSERDLIAGENLQITLINTARGEPVETVRFSPTPAVGQYEWTKAFADHINATAVHLRAGVRQTDGTFKTEHSSYLNKIWTDSAPDRVALTTACRFNQWSDLYTVNAVGALPEGTTITCNLLNKSTGDLYQTVQCHVPTERLGRYWWPAYLSETINNRGELLRAGEKDDAQKKFVPIGSSFRNHVWAPAGLPLTLEFDVGFSPAALASAAQVFTRLCDQIPKSIPSAQDIDVWLSGFSDGKFRDITYPAQGSTVEDI
;
A
#
# COMPACT_ATOMS: atom_id res chain seq x y z
N MET A 1 -39.30 8.10 -23.27
CA MET A 1 -38.13 7.40 -22.73
C MET A 1 -37.19 8.49 -22.29
N ASP A 2 -37.07 8.69 -20.99
CA ASP A 2 -36.31 9.81 -20.44
C ASP A 2 -34.85 9.69 -20.85
N ALA A 3 -34.31 10.78 -21.41
CA ALA A 3 -32.91 10.87 -21.73
C ALA A 3 -32.11 10.79 -20.42
N ASN A 4 -31.52 9.63 -20.14
CA ASN A 4 -30.56 9.47 -19.05
C ASN A 4 -29.58 10.64 -19.11
N THR A 5 -29.65 11.54 -18.13
CA THR A 5 -28.78 12.70 -18.09
C THR A 5 -27.43 12.20 -17.63
N TRP A 6 -26.46 12.16 -18.54
CA TRP A 6 -25.11 11.73 -18.19
C TRP A 6 -24.36 12.85 -17.47
N VAL A 7 -23.77 12.53 -16.33
CA VAL A 7 -22.98 13.45 -15.50
C VAL A 7 -21.49 13.13 -15.67
N SER A 8 -20.69 14.16 -15.92
CA SER A 8 -19.23 14.03 -16.04
C SER A 8 -18.62 13.82 -14.66
N MET A 9 -17.81 12.78 -14.51
CA MET A 9 -17.16 12.43 -13.24
C MET A 9 -15.72 12.90 -13.20
N ARG A 10 -14.91 12.46 -14.16
CA ARG A 10 -13.45 12.69 -14.17
C ARG A 10 -12.84 12.37 -15.53
N GLU A 11 -11.62 12.83 -15.75
CA GLU A 11 -10.85 12.56 -16.97
C GLU A 11 -10.25 11.13 -16.93
N ILE A 12 -10.15 10.49 -18.08
CA ILE A 12 -9.18 9.41 -18.31
C ILE A 12 -7.89 10.10 -18.70
N ASN A 13 -6.88 10.00 -17.85
CA ASN A 13 -5.64 10.74 -18.02
C ASN A 13 -4.43 9.81 -18.21
N SER A 14 -3.55 10.17 -19.14
CA SER A 14 -2.27 9.53 -19.33
C SER A 14 -1.11 10.51 -19.25
N GLU A 15 -0.07 10.10 -18.53
CA GLU A 15 1.21 10.82 -18.45
C GLU A 15 2.39 9.94 -18.88
N ARG A 16 2.09 8.71 -19.33
CA ARG A 16 3.04 7.73 -19.86
C ARG A 16 2.33 6.65 -20.67
N ASP A 17 3.14 5.87 -21.37
CA ASP A 17 2.71 4.63 -22.01
C ASP A 17 2.23 3.59 -20.99
N LEU A 18 1.28 2.76 -21.41
CA LEU A 18 0.76 1.66 -20.62
C LEU A 18 1.54 0.39 -20.97
N ILE A 19 2.23 -0.19 -19.99
CA ILE A 19 3.04 -1.40 -20.22
C ILE A 19 2.14 -2.62 -20.42
N ALA A 20 2.65 -3.62 -21.14
CA ALA A 20 1.89 -4.83 -21.40
C ALA A 20 1.53 -5.54 -20.08
N GLY A 21 0.26 -5.94 -19.94
CA GLY A 21 -0.24 -6.59 -18.73
C GLY A 21 -0.52 -5.68 -17.54
N GLU A 22 -0.26 -4.36 -17.63
CA GLU A 22 -0.68 -3.43 -16.57
C GLU A 22 -2.20 -3.29 -16.54
N ASN A 23 -2.81 -3.54 -15.38
CA ASN A 23 -4.25 -3.45 -15.20
C ASN A 23 -4.66 -1.98 -14.94
N LEU A 24 -5.60 -1.50 -15.73
CA LEU A 24 -6.42 -0.34 -15.42
C LEU A 24 -7.74 -0.79 -14.81
N GLN A 25 -8.24 -0.02 -13.85
CA GLN A 25 -9.52 -0.27 -13.22
C GLN A 25 -10.29 1.04 -13.04
N ILE A 26 -11.59 0.98 -13.30
CA ILE A 26 -12.56 1.93 -12.77
C ILE A 26 -13.61 1.18 -11.95
N THR A 27 -13.95 1.73 -10.79
CA THR A 27 -15.04 1.26 -9.94
C THR A 27 -16.00 2.42 -9.69
N LEU A 28 -17.24 2.30 -10.17
CA LEU A 28 -18.34 3.19 -9.83
C LEU A 28 -18.92 2.74 -8.49
N ILE A 29 -19.09 3.67 -7.55
CA ILE A 29 -19.52 3.41 -6.18
C ILE A 29 -20.79 4.21 -5.91
N ASN A 30 -21.74 3.59 -5.22
CA ASN A 30 -22.86 4.28 -4.60
C ASN A 30 -22.43 4.75 -3.21
N THR A 31 -22.18 6.04 -3.03
CA THR A 31 -21.67 6.59 -1.77
C THR A 31 -22.69 6.59 -0.63
N ALA A 32 -24.00 6.46 -0.93
CA ALA A 32 -25.01 6.33 0.11
C ALA A 32 -25.01 4.93 0.77
N ARG A 33 -24.57 3.90 0.04
CA ARG A 33 -24.51 2.51 0.52
C ARG A 33 -23.09 1.97 0.72
N GLY A 34 -22.08 2.67 0.19
CA GLY A 34 -20.70 2.19 0.20
C GLY A 34 -20.38 1.14 -0.85
N GLU A 35 -21.38 0.69 -1.62
CA GLU A 35 -21.27 -0.49 -2.47
C GLU A 35 -20.71 -0.16 -3.87
N PRO A 36 -19.81 -0.99 -4.41
CA PRO A 36 -19.48 -0.99 -5.83
C PRO A 36 -20.73 -1.29 -6.67
N VAL A 37 -21.02 -0.40 -7.60
CA VAL A 37 -22.14 -0.51 -8.55
C VAL A 37 -21.70 -1.25 -9.79
N GLU A 38 -20.50 -0.92 -10.27
CA GLU A 38 -19.93 -1.47 -11.49
C GLU A 38 -18.41 -1.35 -11.41
N THR A 39 -17.69 -2.36 -11.89
CA THR A 39 -16.23 -2.32 -12.04
C THR A 39 -15.85 -2.76 -13.43
N VAL A 40 -15.03 -1.97 -14.10
CA VAL A 40 -14.45 -2.28 -15.41
C VAL A 40 -12.94 -2.39 -15.24
N ARG A 41 -12.36 -3.46 -15.80
CA ARG A 41 -10.92 -3.71 -15.80
C ARG A 41 -10.42 -3.86 -17.22
N PHE A 42 -9.27 -3.30 -17.51
CA PHE A 42 -8.66 -3.32 -18.84
C PHE A 42 -7.16 -3.54 -18.71
N SER A 43 -6.62 -4.46 -19.52
CA SER A 43 -5.21 -4.81 -19.48
C SER A 43 -4.73 -4.95 -20.92
N PRO A 44 -3.84 -4.08 -21.42
CA PRO A 44 -3.41 -4.15 -22.80
C PRO A 44 -2.42 -5.29 -22.99
N THR A 45 -2.51 -5.96 -24.14
CA THR A 45 -1.49 -6.88 -24.65
C THR A 45 -1.44 -6.72 -26.17
N PRO A 46 -0.39 -6.13 -26.77
CA PRO A 46 0.92 -5.69 -26.20
C PRO A 46 0.85 -4.34 -25.45
N ALA A 47 2.00 -3.74 -25.12
CA ALA A 47 2.10 -2.38 -24.59
C ALA A 47 1.51 -1.36 -25.58
N VAL A 48 0.94 -0.27 -25.05
CA VAL A 48 0.20 0.70 -25.85
C VAL A 48 0.63 2.13 -25.48
N GLY A 49 0.84 2.96 -26.51
CA GLY A 49 1.25 4.34 -26.36
C GLY A 49 0.26 5.19 -25.58
N GLN A 50 0.76 6.26 -24.96
CA GLN A 50 0.00 7.08 -24.01
C GLN A 50 -1.31 7.67 -24.54
N TYR A 51 -1.44 7.90 -25.84
CA TYR A 51 -2.66 8.45 -26.44
C TYR A 51 -3.61 7.37 -26.94
N GLU A 52 -3.07 6.19 -27.27
CA GLU A 52 -3.80 5.07 -27.80
C GLU A 52 -4.50 4.29 -26.68
N TRP A 53 -3.85 4.10 -25.53
CA TRP A 53 -4.44 3.29 -24.46
C TRP A 53 -5.63 4.00 -23.82
N THR A 54 -5.63 5.33 -23.74
CA THR A 54 -6.75 6.09 -23.19
C THR A 54 -8.00 5.95 -24.03
N LYS A 55 -7.85 5.95 -25.37
CA LYS A 55 -8.93 5.66 -26.30
C LYS A 55 -9.38 4.21 -26.17
N ALA A 56 -8.45 3.25 -26.17
CA ALA A 56 -8.77 1.84 -26.06
C ALA A 56 -9.53 1.51 -24.76
N PHE A 57 -9.12 2.12 -23.65
CA PHE A 57 -9.81 1.98 -22.37
C PHE A 57 -11.20 2.62 -22.41
N ALA A 58 -11.34 3.80 -23.03
CA ALA A 58 -12.64 4.44 -23.22
C ALA A 58 -13.59 3.60 -24.11
N ASP A 59 -13.08 3.02 -25.20
CA ASP A 59 -13.82 2.10 -26.06
C ASP A 59 -14.26 0.87 -25.27
N HIS A 60 -13.37 0.30 -24.45
CA HIS A 60 -13.67 -0.84 -23.60
C HIS A 60 -14.78 -0.53 -22.60
N ILE A 61 -14.73 0.62 -21.91
CA ILE A 61 -15.80 1.08 -21.02
C ILE A 61 -17.13 1.16 -21.77
N ASN A 62 -17.16 1.78 -22.95
CA ASN A 62 -18.40 1.90 -23.73
C ASN A 62 -18.96 0.55 -24.21
N ALA A 63 -18.09 -0.44 -24.41
CA ALA A 63 -18.47 -1.78 -24.86
C ALA A 63 -18.96 -2.68 -23.71
N THR A 64 -18.43 -2.53 -22.49
CA THR A 64 -18.69 -3.46 -21.39
C THR A 64 -19.55 -2.87 -20.26
N ALA A 65 -19.59 -1.55 -20.12
CA ALA A 65 -20.22 -0.91 -18.98
C ALA A 65 -21.70 -0.59 -19.22
N VAL A 66 -22.51 -0.83 -18.19
CA VAL A 66 -23.93 -0.52 -18.12
C VAL A 66 -24.15 0.90 -17.62
N HIS A 67 -23.45 1.30 -16.54
CA HIS A 67 -23.65 2.57 -15.86
C HIS A 67 -22.58 3.61 -16.21
N LEU A 68 -21.55 3.24 -16.97
CA LEU A 68 -20.48 4.14 -17.39
C LEU A 68 -20.46 4.38 -18.90
N ARG A 69 -20.08 5.59 -19.28
CA ARG A 69 -19.66 5.95 -20.64
C ARG A 69 -18.33 6.68 -20.60
N ALA A 70 -17.57 6.63 -21.68
CA ALA A 70 -16.30 7.30 -21.80
C ALA A 70 -16.13 8.01 -23.15
N GLY A 71 -15.49 9.18 -23.12
CA GLY A 71 -15.20 9.98 -24.31
C GLY A 71 -15.61 11.45 -24.17
N VAL A 72 -15.52 12.17 -25.30
CA VAL A 72 -16.00 13.54 -25.44
C VAL A 72 -17.48 13.50 -25.81
N ARG A 73 -18.33 14.09 -24.96
CA ARG A 73 -19.77 14.19 -25.22
C ARG A 73 -20.02 15.11 -26.42
N GLN A 74 -20.71 14.58 -27.42
CA GLN A 74 -21.09 15.28 -28.64
C GLN A 74 -22.42 16.04 -28.45
N THR A 75 -22.75 16.92 -29.40
CA THR A 75 -24.00 17.69 -29.38
C THR A 75 -25.25 16.83 -29.49
N ASP A 76 -25.14 15.65 -30.12
CA ASP A 76 -26.22 14.66 -30.24
C ASP A 76 -26.37 13.76 -28.98
N GLY A 77 -25.53 13.99 -27.95
CA GLY A 77 -25.53 13.23 -26.71
C GLY A 77 -24.71 11.94 -26.75
N THR A 78 -24.12 11.57 -27.89
CA THR A 78 -23.21 10.43 -27.98
C THR A 78 -21.84 10.72 -27.37
N PHE A 79 -21.03 9.67 -27.14
CA PHE A 79 -19.69 9.78 -26.60
C PHE A 79 -18.68 9.31 -27.64
N LYS A 80 -17.90 10.24 -28.17
CA LYS A 80 -16.82 9.92 -29.11
C LYS A 80 -15.52 9.73 -28.34
N THR A 81 -14.85 8.60 -28.54
CA THR A 81 -13.55 8.33 -27.95
C THR A 81 -12.44 8.94 -28.82
N GLU A 82 -11.46 9.56 -28.18
CA GLU A 82 -10.40 10.32 -28.85
C GLU A 82 -9.01 9.76 -28.54
N HIS A 83 -8.08 9.83 -29.49
CA HIS A 83 -6.66 9.56 -29.25
C HIS A 83 -6.04 10.74 -28.51
N SER A 84 -6.18 10.77 -27.19
CA SER A 84 -5.78 11.92 -26.36
C SER A 84 -5.47 11.51 -24.95
N SER A 85 -4.48 12.18 -24.34
CA SER A 85 -4.10 11.95 -22.95
C SER A 85 -5.05 12.58 -21.92
N TYR A 86 -6.06 13.36 -22.33
CA TYR A 86 -6.92 14.08 -21.38
C TYR A 86 -8.35 14.38 -21.86
N LEU A 87 -8.65 14.26 -23.17
CA LEU A 87 -9.98 14.63 -23.68
C LEU A 87 -11.07 13.63 -23.29
N ASN A 88 -10.73 12.35 -23.14
CA ASN A 88 -11.70 11.34 -22.76
C ASN A 88 -12.14 11.56 -21.31
N LYS A 89 -13.44 11.75 -21.09
CA LYS A 89 -14.03 11.86 -19.75
C LYS A 89 -14.87 10.63 -19.45
N ILE A 90 -14.98 10.31 -18.17
CA ILE A 90 -15.83 9.27 -17.61
C ILE A 90 -17.15 9.91 -17.23
N TRP A 91 -18.24 9.27 -17.62
CA TRP A 91 -19.61 9.71 -17.39
C TRP A 91 -20.40 8.60 -16.72
N THR A 92 -21.35 8.97 -15.86
CA THR A 92 -22.30 8.05 -15.22
C THR A 92 -23.74 8.54 -15.40
N ASP A 93 -24.70 7.66 -15.18
CA ASP A 93 -26.10 8.02 -15.01
C ASP A 93 -26.28 9.11 -13.94
N SER A 94 -27.26 10.02 -14.09
CA SER A 94 -27.54 11.11 -13.12
C SER A 94 -28.13 10.62 -11.78
N ALA A 95 -27.81 9.40 -11.37
CA ALA A 95 -28.14 8.93 -10.04
C ALA A 95 -27.43 9.81 -9.00
N PRO A 96 -28.12 10.25 -7.94
CA PRO A 96 -27.45 10.88 -6.82
C PRO A 96 -26.43 9.90 -6.21
N ASP A 97 -25.43 10.44 -5.50
CA ASP A 97 -24.50 9.64 -4.70
C ASP A 97 -23.60 8.69 -5.49
N ARG A 98 -23.15 9.09 -6.69
CA ARG A 98 -22.17 8.35 -7.50
C ARG A 98 -20.77 8.93 -7.35
N VAL A 99 -19.77 8.06 -7.18
CA VAL A 99 -18.34 8.41 -7.32
C VAL A 99 -17.65 7.32 -8.14
N ALA A 100 -16.77 7.72 -9.05
CA ALA A 100 -15.89 6.78 -9.76
C ALA A 100 -14.48 6.83 -9.14
N LEU A 101 -13.94 5.70 -8.69
CA LEU A 101 -12.51 5.54 -8.44
C LEU A 101 -11.85 4.96 -9.69
N THR A 102 -10.74 5.53 -10.15
CA THR A 102 -10.07 5.06 -11.37
C THR A 102 -8.56 5.15 -11.24
N THR A 103 -7.87 4.13 -11.71
CA THR A 103 -6.40 4.11 -11.79
C THR A 103 -5.88 4.89 -13.00
N ALA A 104 -6.74 5.19 -13.98
CA ALA A 104 -6.42 6.02 -15.15
C ALA A 104 -6.57 7.52 -14.83
N CYS A 105 -5.91 7.96 -13.76
CA CYS A 105 -5.92 9.34 -13.28
C CYS A 105 -4.51 9.94 -13.36
N ARG A 106 -4.41 11.26 -13.13
CA ARG A 106 -3.11 11.94 -13.07
C ARG A 106 -2.30 11.37 -11.92
N PHE A 107 -0.98 11.32 -12.08
CA PHE A 107 -0.03 10.83 -11.11
C PHE A 107 -0.09 11.63 -9.79
N ASN A 108 -0.41 12.92 -9.86
CA ASN A 108 -0.64 13.77 -8.68
C ASN A 108 -2.02 13.54 -8.00
N GLN A 109 -2.92 12.78 -8.61
CA GLN A 109 -4.22 12.37 -8.05
C GLN A 109 -4.15 11.01 -7.35
N TRP A 110 -2.96 10.49 -7.12
CA TRP A 110 -2.75 9.35 -6.23
C TRP A 110 -2.42 9.85 -4.82
N SER A 111 -3.27 9.46 -3.87
CA SER A 111 -3.10 9.76 -2.44
C SER A 111 -2.14 8.77 -1.80
N ASP A 112 -1.21 9.29 -1.00
CA ASP A 112 -0.35 8.50 -0.12
C ASP A 112 -1.18 8.01 1.07
N LEU A 113 -1.33 6.70 1.22
CA LEU A 113 -2.15 6.11 2.27
C LEU A 113 -1.32 5.55 3.43
N TYR A 114 -0.09 5.10 3.15
CA TYR A 114 0.69 4.35 4.13
C TYR A 114 2.16 4.26 3.73
N THR A 115 3.07 4.56 4.66
CA THR A 115 4.51 4.29 4.52
C THR A 115 4.81 2.87 5.00
N VAL A 116 5.38 2.04 4.12
CA VAL A 116 5.80 0.67 4.46
C VAL A 116 7.12 0.72 5.23
N ASN A 117 7.01 0.75 6.55
CA ASN A 117 8.15 0.83 7.46
C ASN A 117 8.54 -0.56 7.99
N ALA A 118 9.78 -0.97 7.71
CA ALA A 118 10.37 -2.20 8.18
C ALA A 118 11.32 -1.97 9.36
N VAL A 119 10.83 -2.28 10.56
CA VAL A 119 11.65 -2.30 11.78
C VAL A 119 12.70 -3.43 11.72
N GLY A 120 12.37 -4.55 11.08
CA GLY A 120 13.25 -5.71 10.99
C GLY A 120 12.87 -6.67 9.87
N ALA A 121 13.58 -7.80 9.86
CA ALA A 121 13.20 -8.93 9.02
C ALA A 121 11.91 -9.57 9.55
N LEU A 122 11.14 -10.18 8.66
CA LEU A 122 9.93 -10.90 9.02
C LEU A 122 10.26 -12.36 9.36
N PRO A 123 9.56 -12.97 10.33
CA PRO A 123 9.61 -14.41 10.55
C PRO A 123 9.10 -15.19 9.33
N GLU A 124 9.52 -16.45 9.22
CA GLU A 124 9.02 -17.34 8.17
C GLU A 124 7.51 -17.61 8.32
N GLY A 125 6.82 -17.66 7.18
CA GLY A 125 5.37 -17.84 7.11
C GLY A 125 4.57 -16.58 7.45
N THR A 126 5.19 -15.41 7.49
CA THR A 126 4.46 -14.14 7.62
C THR A 126 3.55 -13.88 6.42
N THR A 127 2.33 -13.46 6.72
CA THR A 127 1.37 -12.94 5.74
C THR A 127 1.07 -11.49 6.06
N ILE A 128 1.26 -10.62 5.07
CA ILE A 128 0.87 -9.21 5.16
C ILE A 128 -0.50 -9.06 4.50
N THR A 129 -1.43 -8.40 5.18
CA THR A 129 -2.75 -8.06 4.64
C THR A 129 -2.89 -6.55 4.55
N CYS A 130 -3.28 -6.07 3.37
CA CYS A 130 -3.57 -4.67 3.11
C CYS A 130 -5.03 -4.53 2.68
N ASN A 131 -5.84 -3.82 3.46
CA ASN A 131 -7.23 -3.54 3.17
C ASN A 131 -7.39 -2.06 2.78
N LEU A 132 -7.86 -1.79 1.57
CA LEU A 132 -8.25 -0.46 1.12
C LEU A 132 -9.70 -0.22 1.53
N LEU A 133 -9.90 0.80 2.36
CA LEU A 133 -11.18 1.09 2.97
C LEU A 133 -11.58 2.55 2.72
N ASN A 134 -12.88 2.81 2.76
CA ASN A 134 -13.36 4.15 3.04
C ASN A 134 -13.12 4.48 4.52
N LYS A 135 -12.37 5.54 4.81
CA LYS A 135 -12.03 5.95 6.17
C LYS A 135 -13.25 6.35 7.01
N SER A 136 -14.28 6.91 6.37
CA SER A 136 -15.45 7.43 7.09
C SER A 136 -16.49 6.37 7.36
N THR A 137 -16.67 5.41 6.45
CA THR A 137 -17.74 4.40 6.52
C THR A 137 -17.23 3.00 6.86
N GLY A 138 -15.95 2.71 6.64
CA GLY A 138 -15.37 1.37 6.80
C GLY A 138 -15.60 0.44 5.62
N ASP A 139 -16.16 0.92 4.50
CA ASP A 139 -16.44 0.08 3.34
C ASP A 139 -15.16 -0.45 2.70
N LEU A 140 -15.08 -1.77 2.51
CA LEU A 140 -13.92 -2.45 1.92
C LEU A 140 -13.99 -2.45 0.39
N TYR A 141 -12.94 -1.91 -0.24
CA TYR A 141 -12.84 -1.83 -1.71
C TYR A 141 -11.81 -2.78 -2.31
N GLN A 142 -10.77 -3.14 -1.56
CA GLN A 142 -9.76 -4.08 -2.03
C GLN A 142 -9.04 -4.73 -0.84
N THR A 143 -8.76 -6.03 -0.96
CA THR A 143 -7.84 -6.75 -0.07
C THR A 143 -6.68 -7.32 -0.87
N VAL A 144 -5.46 -7.01 -0.44
CA VAL A 144 -4.24 -7.67 -0.91
C VAL A 144 -3.67 -8.50 0.22
N GLN A 145 -3.53 -9.79 -0.02
CA GLN A 145 -2.75 -10.69 0.83
C GLN A 145 -1.42 -10.99 0.15
N CYS A 146 -0.34 -10.83 0.90
CA CYS A 146 1.03 -11.03 0.46
C CYS A 146 1.71 -12.03 1.39
N HIS A 147 1.91 -13.24 0.87
CA HIS A 147 2.73 -14.25 1.53
C HIS A 147 4.19 -14.00 1.14
N VAL A 148 5.00 -13.56 2.11
CA VAL A 148 6.40 -13.19 1.84
C VAL A 148 7.24 -14.47 1.79
N PRO A 149 7.90 -14.79 0.66
CA PRO A 149 8.71 -15.99 0.55
C PRO A 149 10.00 -15.83 1.36
N THR A 150 10.58 -16.95 1.78
CA THR A 150 11.70 -17.00 2.74
C THR A 150 12.90 -16.16 2.30
N GLU A 151 13.22 -16.13 1.01
CA GLU A 151 14.32 -15.35 0.43
C GLU A 151 14.07 -13.83 0.39
N ARG A 152 12.84 -13.38 0.64
CA ARG A 152 12.44 -11.96 0.66
C ARG A 152 12.14 -11.42 2.05
N LEU A 153 12.33 -12.20 3.12
CA LEU A 153 11.98 -11.79 4.49
C LEU A 153 12.87 -10.66 5.06
N GLY A 154 14.03 -10.39 4.46
CA GLY A 154 14.96 -9.38 4.95
C GLY A 154 14.35 -7.98 5.01
N ARG A 155 14.78 -7.15 5.98
CA ARG A 155 14.19 -5.81 6.27
C ARG A 155 14.16 -4.83 5.09
N TYR A 156 15.01 -5.04 4.08
CA TYR A 156 15.06 -4.23 2.87
C TYR A 156 14.33 -4.86 1.68
N TRP A 157 14.01 -6.16 1.78
CA TRP A 157 13.47 -6.94 0.67
C TRP A 157 11.96 -7.11 0.77
N TRP A 158 11.43 -7.37 1.96
CA TRP A 158 9.99 -7.61 2.10
C TRP A 158 9.15 -6.38 1.72
N PRO A 159 9.57 -5.11 1.96
CA PRO A 159 8.79 -3.95 1.52
C PRO A 159 8.72 -3.82 -0.01
N ALA A 160 9.83 -4.13 -0.69
CA ALA A 160 9.88 -4.17 -2.16
C ALA A 160 8.97 -5.28 -2.70
N TYR A 161 9.06 -6.48 -2.13
CA TYR A 161 8.24 -7.61 -2.54
C TYR A 161 6.73 -7.39 -2.33
N LEU A 162 6.34 -6.78 -1.20
CA LEU A 162 4.96 -6.34 -1.00
C LEU A 162 4.53 -5.36 -2.10
N SER A 163 5.40 -4.41 -2.44
CA SER A 163 5.10 -3.41 -3.47
C SER A 163 4.93 -4.04 -4.86
N GLU A 164 5.80 -4.99 -5.21
CA GLU A 164 5.67 -5.82 -6.42
C GLU A 164 4.34 -6.60 -6.41
N THR A 165 3.99 -7.23 -5.29
CA THR A 165 2.74 -8.00 -5.14
C THR A 165 1.51 -7.13 -5.36
N ILE A 166 1.47 -5.93 -4.76
CA ILE A 166 0.38 -4.96 -4.96
C ILE A 166 0.29 -4.55 -6.43
N ASN A 167 1.41 -4.17 -7.05
CA ASN A 167 1.44 -3.70 -8.43
C ASN A 167 1.08 -4.81 -9.43
N ASN A 168 1.49 -6.05 -9.19
CA ASN A 168 1.17 -7.21 -10.05
C ASN A 168 -0.32 -7.57 -10.03
N ARG A 169 -1.03 -7.33 -8.92
CA ARG A 169 -2.50 -7.45 -8.89
C ARG A 169 -3.15 -6.35 -9.73
N GLY A 170 -2.59 -5.13 -9.66
CA GLY A 170 -2.92 -4.04 -10.56
C GLY A 170 -4.34 -3.47 -10.42
N GLU A 171 -5.03 -3.74 -9.30
CA GLU A 171 -6.36 -3.21 -8.98
C GLU A 171 -6.26 -1.73 -8.53
N LEU A 172 -6.97 -1.29 -7.48
CA LEU A 172 -6.98 0.13 -7.06
C LEU A 172 -5.68 0.58 -6.39
N LEU A 173 -4.97 -0.32 -5.71
CA LEU A 173 -3.71 -0.01 -5.04
C LEU A 173 -2.51 -0.01 -6.00
N ARG A 174 -1.57 0.90 -5.72
CA ARG A 174 -0.19 0.86 -6.23
C ARG A 174 0.77 1.00 -5.07
N ALA A 175 1.99 0.50 -5.21
CA ALA A 175 2.98 0.57 -4.15
C ALA A 175 4.40 0.74 -4.67
N GLY A 176 5.23 1.37 -3.85
CA GLY A 176 6.62 1.70 -4.16
C GLY A 176 6.93 3.17 -3.88
N GLU A 177 8.16 3.56 -4.21
CA GLU A 177 8.54 4.96 -4.26
C GLU A 177 7.90 5.63 -5.48
N LYS A 178 7.39 6.85 -5.27
CA LYS A 178 6.75 7.63 -6.31
C LYS A 178 7.82 8.31 -7.18
N ASP A 179 8.03 7.81 -8.40
CA ASP A 179 8.93 8.40 -9.40
C ASP A 179 8.14 9.35 -10.30
N ASP A 180 8.27 10.66 -10.03
CA ASP A 180 7.58 11.70 -10.80
C ASP A 180 8.18 11.90 -12.20
N ALA A 181 9.44 11.54 -12.45
CA ALA A 181 10.04 11.64 -13.77
C ALA A 181 9.49 10.57 -14.71
N GLN A 182 9.34 9.34 -14.22
CA GLN A 182 8.80 8.23 -15.01
C GLN A 182 7.29 8.05 -14.88
N LYS A 183 6.63 8.75 -13.96
CA LYS A 183 5.21 8.60 -13.61
C LYS A 183 4.87 7.16 -13.21
N LYS A 184 5.70 6.57 -12.35
CA LYS A 184 5.62 5.17 -11.90
C LYS A 184 5.75 5.04 -10.39
N PHE A 185 5.18 3.95 -9.87
CA PHE A 185 5.43 3.48 -8.51
C PHE A 185 6.48 2.38 -8.60
N VAL A 186 7.68 2.66 -8.09
CA VAL A 186 8.84 1.80 -8.25
C VAL A 186 9.07 1.04 -6.94
N PRO A 187 8.96 -0.29 -6.90
CA PRO A 187 9.37 -1.07 -5.74
C PRO A 187 10.87 -0.86 -5.46
N ILE A 188 11.22 -0.39 -4.26
CA ILE A 188 12.60 -0.10 -3.86
C ILE A 188 13.01 -1.03 -2.72
N GLY A 189 14.23 -1.59 -2.80
CA GLY A 189 14.85 -2.30 -1.69
C GLY A 189 15.21 -1.36 -0.54
N SER A 190 14.26 -1.06 0.33
CA SER A 190 14.39 -0.08 1.42
C SER A 190 13.43 -0.40 2.55
N SER A 191 13.82 -0.03 3.77
CA SER A 191 13.01 -0.21 4.97
C SER A 191 11.99 0.90 5.22
N PHE A 192 11.91 1.95 4.39
CA PHE A 192 10.98 3.08 4.62
C PHE A 192 10.54 3.84 3.37
N ARG A 193 11.18 3.62 2.21
CA ARG A 193 10.91 4.42 0.99
C ARG A 193 9.68 3.97 0.19
N ASN A 194 9.15 2.78 0.47
CA ASN A 194 7.96 2.30 -0.23
C ASN A 194 6.71 2.84 0.45
N HIS A 195 5.79 3.34 -0.35
CA HIS A 195 4.49 3.81 0.11
C HIS A 195 3.39 3.04 -0.62
N VAL A 196 2.20 2.99 -0.04
CA VAL A 196 0.99 2.45 -0.66
C VAL A 196 0.08 3.60 -1.05
N TRP A 197 -0.38 3.56 -2.30
CA TRP A 197 -1.10 4.64 -2.96
C TRP A 197 -2.46 4.15 -3.46
N ALA A 198 -3.44 5.04 -3.47
CA ALA A 198 -4.75 4.80 -4.10
C ALA A 198 -5.20 6.04 -4.88
N PRO A 199 -6.08 5.90 -5.88
CA PRO A 199 -6.62 7.05 -6.60
C PRO A 199 -7.52 7.90 -5.70
N ALA A 200 -7.37 9.22 -5.79
CA ALA A 200 -8.21 10.17 -5.08
C ALA A 200 -9.68 10.09 -5.56
N GLY A 201 -10.61 10.50 -4.70
CA GLY A 201 -12.04 10.54 -5.03
C GLY A 201 -12.95 10.19 -3.87
N LEU A 202 -12.44 9.41 -2.93
CA LEU A 202 -13.06 9.11 -1.65
C LEU A 202 -12.03 9.33 -0.53
N PRO A 203 -12.45 9.51 0.72
CA PRO A 203 -11.55 9.57 1.86
C PRO A 203 -11.01 8.16 2.15
N LEU A 204 -10.10 7.65 1.33
CA LEU A 204 -9.57 6.30 1.44
C LEU A 204 -8.51 6.20 2.56
N THR A 205 -8.41 5.02 3.17
CA THR A 205 -7.34 4.67 4.11
C THR A 205 -6.88 3.24 3.86
N LEU A 206 -5.67 2.92 4.32
CA LEU A 206 -5.16 1.56 4.34
C LEU A 206 -5.18 1.02 5.76
N GLU A 207 -5.78 -0.15 5.95
CA GLU A 207 -5.50 -0.99 7.11
C GLU A 207 -4.40 -1.99 6.74
N PHE A 208 -3.36 -2.04 7.57
CA PHE A 208 -2.18 -2.85 7.35
C PHE A 208 -1.99 -3.80 8.53
N ASP A 209 -2.05 -5.10 8.26
CA ASP A 209 -1.90 -6.15 9.26
C ASP A 209 -0.78 -7.13 8.89
N VAL A 210 -0.07 -7.61 9.90
CA VAL A 210 1.02 -8.57 9.77
C VAL A 210 0.69 -9.81 10.60
N GLY A 211 0.21 -10.84 9.92
CA GLY A 211 -0.03 -12.14 10.52
C GLY A 211 1.25 -12.98 10.60
N PHE A 212 1.53 -13.51 11.79
CA PHE A 212 2.64 -14.44 12.01
C PHE A 212 2.16 -15.89 12.02
N SER A 213 3.02 -16.79 11.54
CA SER A 213 2.74 -18.23 11.58
C SER A 213 2.69 -18.75 13.03
N PRO A 214 1.92 -19.81 13.32
CA PRO A 214 1.94 -20.43 14.64
C PRO A 214 3.34 -20.85 15.09
N ALA A 215 4.18 -21.28 14.15
CA ALA A 215 5.57 -21.64 14.40
C ALA A 215 6.42 -20.43 14.83
N ALA A 216 6.28 -19.28 14.15
CA ALA A 216 6.98 -18.05 14.51
C ALA A 216 6.56 -17.56 15.92
N LEU A 217 5.26 -17.61 16.23
CA LEU A 217 4.74 -17.27 17.55
C LEU A 217 5.26 -18.20 18.64
N ALA A 218 5.28 -19.51 18.39
CA ALA A 218 5.85 -20.49 19.33
C ALA A 218 7.35 -20.26 19.55
N SER A 219 8.11 -19.95 18.50
CA SER A 219 9.52 -19.62 18.59
C SER A 219 9.76 -18.36 19.44
N ALA A 220 8.97 -17.30 19.22
CA ALA A 220 9.05 -16.07 20.01
C ALA A 220 8.75 -16.33 21.49
N ALA A 221 7.71 -17.12 21.79
CA ALA A 221 7.38 -17.51 23.15
C ALA A 221 8.52 -18.29 23.83
N GLN A 222 9.15 -19.23 23.12
CA GLN A 222 10.31 -19.96 23.66
C GLN A 222 11.50 -19.06 23.95
N VAL A 223 11.80 -18.08 23.08
CA VAL A 223 12.87 -17.10 23.32
C VAL A 223 12.56 -16.29 24.58
N PHE A 224 11.32 -15.81 24.73
CA PHE A 224 10.90 -15.07 25.91
C PHE A 224 11.04 -15.92 27.19
N THR A 225 10.57 -17.16 27.20
CA THR A 225 10.72 -18.07 28.34
C THR A 225 12.17 -18.28 28.72
N ARG A 226 13.06 -18.52 27.74
CA ARG A 226 14.50 -18.69 27.99
C ARG A 226 15.15 -17.44 28.55
N LEU A 227 14.74 -16.25 28.10
CA LEU A 227 15.22 -14.99 28.66
C LEU A 227 14.78 -14.83 30.12
N CYS A 228 13.51 -15.13 30.44
CA CYS A 228 13.02 -15.13 31.82
C CYS A 228 13.75 -16.14 32.72
N ASP A 229 14.15 -17.29 32.17
CA ASP A 229 14.94 -18.28 32.90
C ASP A 229 16.38 -17.84 33.17
N GLN A 230 16.93 -16.94 32.35
CA GLN A 230 18.26 -16.37 32.52
C GLN A 230 18.31 -15.17 33.47
N ILE A 231 17.17 -14.51 33.72
CA ILE A 231 17.10 -13.48 34.77
C ILE A 231 17.26 -14.20 36.12
N PRO A 232 18.24 -13.80 36.97
CA PRO A 232 18.45 -14.44 38.27
C PRO A 232 17.14 -14.47 39.08
N LYS A 233 16.57 -15.66 39.26
CA LYS A 233 15.31 -15.85 40.00
C LYS A 233 15.49 -15.69 41.50
N SER A 234 16.72 -15.72 41.99
CA SER A 234 17.09 -15.52 43.38
C SER A 234 17.83 -14.20 43.54
N ILE A 235 17.36 -13.37 44.47
CA ILE A 235 18.16 -12.29 45.03
C ILE A 235 19.46 -12.93 45.56
N PRO A 236 20.64 -12.40 45.20
CA PRO A 236 21.92 -12.86 45.75
C PRO A 236 21.85 -12.95 47.27
N SER A 237 22.49 -13.96 47.87
CA SER A 237 22.43 -14.09 49.33
C SER A 237 23.05 -12.86 50.00
N ALA A 238 22.68 -12.56 51.25
CA ALA A 238 23.30 -11.45 51.98
C ALA A 238 24.83 -11.56 52.00
N GLN A 239 25.35 -12.80 52.02
CA GLN A 239 26.78 -13.08 51.97
C GLN A 239 27.41 -12.76 50.61
N ASP A 240 26.72 -13.03 49.50
CA ASP A 240 27.17 -12.64 48.16
C ASP A 240 27.15 -11.11 48.00
N ILE A 241 26.11 -10.45 48.51
CA ILE A 241 25.99 -8.99 48.52
C ILE A 241 27.12 -8.37 49.35
N ASP A 242 27.40 -8.92 50.54
CA ASP A 242 28.50 -8.44 51.40
C ASP A 242 29.86 -8.63 50.73
N VAL A 243 30.08 -9.73 49.99
CA VAL A 243 31.29 -9.94 49.18
C VAL A 243 31.41 -8.87 48.09
N TRP A 244 30.34 -8.55 47.36
CA TRP A 244 30.36 -7.48 46.36
C TRP A 244 30.62 -6.11 46.98
N LEU A 245 29.97 -5.81 48.10
CA LEU A 245 30.16 -4.56 48.84
C LEU A 245 31.55 -4.45 49.47
N SER A 246 32.22 -5.56 49.78
CA SER A 246 33.62 -5.54 50.22
C SER A 246 34.58 -5.05 49.12
N GLY A 247 34.19 -5.23 47.85
CA GLY A 247 34.87 -4.67 46.69
C GLY A 247 34.48 -3.22 46.40
N PHE A 248 33.53 -2.64 47.13
CA PHE A 248 33.09 -1.26 46.94
C PHE A 248 33.97 -0.29 47.72
N SER A 249 34.68 0.59 47.03
CA SER A 249 35.45 1.68 47.63
C SER A 249 35.35 2.94 46.77
N ASP A 250 35.33 4.12 47.40
CA ASP A 250 35.28 5.41 46.70
C ASP A 250 34.09 5.56 45.74
N GLY A 251 32.95 4.97 46.09
CA GLY A 251 31.74 5.02 45.27
C GLY A 251 31.73 4.07 44.06
N LYS A 252 32.67 3.13 43.98
CA LYS A 252 32.87 2.24 42.82
C LYS A 252 33.13 0.80 43.25
N PHE A 253 32.66 -0.15 42.45
CA PHE A 253 32.98 -1.57 42.62
C PHE A 253 34.31 -1.90 41.92
N ARG A 254 35.27 -2.50 42.64
CA ARG A 254 36.63 -2.75 42.12
C ARG A 254 36.72 -3.76 40.99
N ASP A 255 35.70 -4.60 40.84
CA ASP A 255 35.57 -5.62 39.79
C ASP A 255 34.94 -5.08 38.49
N ILE A 256 34.45 -3.83 38.50
CA ILE A 256 33.92 -3.15 37.32
C ILE A 256 34.97 -2.18 36.77
N THR A 257 35.26 -2.29 35.48
CA THR A 257 36.08 -1.28 34.79
C THR A 257 35.20 -0.08 34.44
N TYR A 258 35.42 1.03 35.13
CA TYR A 258 34.71 2.28 34.85
C TYR A 258 35.40 3.06 33.73
N PRO A 259 34.65 3.75 32.86
CA PRO A 259 35.22 4.71 31.92
C PRO A 259 36.06 5.76 32.67
N ALA A 260 37.17 6.21 32.06
CA ALA A 260 37.97 7.28 32.62
C ALA A 260 37.13 8.57 32.76
N GLN A 261 37.43 9.38 33.76
CA GLN A 261 36.72 10.65 33.97
C GLN A 261 36.91 11.56 32.74
N GLY A 262 35.81 11.94 32.08
CA GLY A 262 35.84 12.69 30.81
C GLY A 262 35.79 11.83 29.54
N SER A 263 35.61 10.51 29.66
CA SER A 263 35.35 9.65 28.49
C SER A 263 34.01 10.02 27.86
N THR A 264 34.01 10.37 26.57
CA THR A 264 32.79 10.47 25.76
C THR A 264 32.25 9.06 25.52
N VAL A 265 31.03 8.80 25.97
CA VAL A 265 30.30 7.59 25.60
C VAL A 265 29.63 7.89 24.27
N GLU A 266 30.05 7.19 23.21
CA GLU A 266 29.36 7.24 21.92
C GLU A 266 28.30 6.13 21.89
N ASP A 267 27.13 6.46 21.34
CA ASP A 267 26.03 5.51 21.17
C ASP A 267 26.45 4.38 20.21
N ILE A 268 26.15 3.13 20.60
CA ILE A 268 26.30 1.92 19.77
C ILE A 268 25.01 1.68 18.99
#